data_AF-A0A7T1HIN0-F1
#
_entry.id   AF-A0A7T1HIN0-F1
#
_cell.length_a   1.000
_cell.length_b   1.000
_cell.length_c   1.000
_cell.angle_alpha   90.00
_cell.angle_beta   90.00
_cell.angle_gamma   90.00
#
_symmetry.space_group_name_H-M   'P 1'
#
loop_
_entity.id
_entity.type
_entity.pdbx_description
1 polymer ?
#
loop_
_entity_poly.entity_id
_entity_poly.type
_entity_poly.pdbx_seq_one_letter_code
_entity_poly.pdbx_strand_id
1 'polypeptide(L)'
;MSRPLAAEHQRCDRQARAVLQAGEWQQALEQVERAQTLVRDALSAGQGSGEIPLEAHAKLVQALIGAVHPRIVAAEEGGLAAEDRAELCWRLATLLERHGSLPLERPGWLPVAEEQLVRHGALLWREAIGVREQAEPRALAMFQRLAQLLEPCPAWVSTSLQELERNTPVSATAQPLWLELVLRPGQAEVIASGDRRQFNLAPALETNEQEPPPERLAAFLREQATDAPSAPASVTIVHPLTSLGTDLAVLALLGEELPAERLPALQRAAAAWMEQAAGLGLAVQSLMRSPQRLEGQEMVLELDAIELAVLQLGAMRDDDELAAALHTLEQSERDPGFWRQGERQRHWWQGELVVVDVLRRFARELGFYPAREDPLASLRAWCHDGLALLAEAALLEQVTLWSSAEAPEWLLLPLHQQLSRGSGRFAQVGGRPELAELQALLAGQEVLYIGPLAEVVEAQWREGRCWRLWQGREVAPHGLRCLAPPESRHPRRPHGGFEASLAHCLEAVERLLDQQPATLALIGVGTYRLPLCRALRDRHGLRCLGFGVELPQLYGVERPGEEPVWGAQDRNSSQWRRLADEG
;
A
#
# COMPACT_ATOMS: atom_id res chain seq x y z
N MET A 1 -38.11 -1.82 -16.37
CA MET A 1 -38.36 -1.39 -17.78
C MET A 1 -37.01 -1.14 -18.46
N SER A 2 -36.16 -2.16 -18.55
CA SER A 2 -34.72 -2.00 -18.82
C SER A 2 -34.31 -2.35 -20.27
N ARG A 3 -35.30 -2.55 -21.15
CA ARG A 3 -35.11 -2.83 -22.58
C ARG A 3 -34.55 -1.68 -23.46
N PRO A 4 -34.64 -0.37 -23.12
CA PRO A 4 -34.20 0.67 -24.07
C PRO A 4 -32.67 0.78 -24.20
N LEU A 5 -31.91 0.52 -23.13
CA LEU A 5 -30.45 0.68 -23.14
C LEU A 5 -29.76 -0.38 -24.02
N ALA A 6 -30.08 -1.65 -23.81
CA ALA A 6 -29.49 -2.76 -24.56
C ALA A 6 -29.78 -2.66 -26.06
N ALA A 7 -30.99 -2.22 -26.44
CA ALA A 7 -31.38 -2.03 -27.84
C ALA A 7 -30.59 -0.90 -28.51
N GLU A 8 -30.38 0.22 -27.82
CA GLU A 8 -29.61 1.35 -28.35
C GLU A 8 -28.12 1.03 -28.43
N HIS A 9 -27.56 0.32 -27.44
CA HIS A 9 -26.19 -0.17 -27.51
C HIS A 9 -25.99 -1.14 -28.69
N GLN A 10 -26.92 -2.08 -28.89
CA GLN A 10 -26.88 -3.00 -30.04
C GLN A 10 -27.01 -2.27 -31.38
N ARG A 11 -27.75 -1.16 -31.43
CA ARG A 11 -27.80 -0.30 -32.61
C ARG A 11 -26.45 0.34 -32.90
N CYS A 12 -25.80 0.91 -31.88
CA CYS A 12 -24.46 1.50 -32.00
C CYS A 12 -23.44 0.46 -32.48
N ASP A 13 -23.42 -0.75 -31.90
CA ASP A 13 -22.53 -1.85 -32.31
C ASP A 13 -22.72 -2.23 -33.79
N ARG A 14 -23.97 -2.43 -34.24
CA ARG A 14 -24.25 -2.75 -35.65
C ARG A 14 -23.80 -1.65 -36.60
N GLN A 15 -24.07 -0.38 -36.25
CA GLN A 15 -23.67 0.76 -37.06
C GLN A 15 -22.15 0.88 -37.12
N ALA A 16 -21.47 0.80 -35.97
CA ALA A 16 -20.00 0.81 -35.89
C ALA A 16 -19.38 -0.25 -36.79
N ARG A 17 -19.86 -1.50 -36.74
CA ARG A 17 -19.34 -2.60 -37.57
C ARG A 17 -19.57 -2.37 -39.06
N ALA A 18 -20.73 -1.84 -39.45
CA ALA A 18 -21.03 -1.55 -40.85
C ALA A 18 -20.08 -0.48 -41.42
N VAL A 19 -19.86 0.62 -40.69
CA VAL A 19 -18.96 1.69 -41.13
C VAL A 19 -17.48 1.28 -41.05
N LEU A 20 -17.10 0.42 -40.10
CA LEU A 20 -15.76 -0.20 -40.06
C LEU A 20 -15.48 -1.04 -41.32
N GLN A 21 -16.46 -1.80 -41.79
CA GLN A 21 -16.33 -2.58 -43.03
C GLN A 21 -16.21 -1.68 -44.28
N ALA A 22 -16.80 -0.49 -44.24
CA ALA A 22 -16.69 0.52 -45.30
C ALA A 22 -15.38 1.32 -45.24
N GLY A 23 -14.56 1.15 -44.19
CA GLY A 23 -13.34 1.92 -43.97
C GLY A 23 -13.57 3.34 -43.41
N GLU A 24 -14.76 3.61 -42.88
CA GLU A 24 -15.15 4.93 -42.35
C GLU A 24 -14.86 5.01 -40.83
N TRP A 25 -13.57 5.06 -40.48
CA TRP A 25 -13.08 4.92 -39.09
C TRP A 25 -13.59 5.99 -38.13
N GLN A 26 -13.73 7.23 -38.58
CA GLN A 26 -14.21 8.34 -37.75
C GLN A 26 -15.67 8.11 -37.31
N GLN A 27 -16.53 7.69 -38.26
CA GLN A 27 -17.92 7.36 -37.95
C GLN A 27 -18.01 6.13 -37.04
N ALA A 28 -17.14 5.13 -37.23
CA ALA A 28 -17.07 3.98 -36.33
C ALA A 28 -16.80 4.41 -34.89
N LEU A 29 -15.80 5.27 -34.70
CA LEU A 29 -15.39 5.77 -33.41
C LEU A 29 -16.51 6.58 -32.73
N GLU A 30 -17.23 7.42 -33.48
CA GLU A 30 -18.42 8.14 -32.97
C GLU A 30 -19.50 7.19 -32.44
N GLN A 31 -19.76 6.08 -33.13
CA GLN A 31 -20.72 5.08 -32.65
C GLN A 31 -20.23 4.39 -31.37
N VAL A 32 -18.92 4.12 -31.25
CA VAL A 32 -18.35 3.53 -30.03
C VAL A 32 -18.36 4.50 -28.86
N GLU A 33 -18.03 5.78 -29.07
CA GLU A 33 -18.09 6.83 -28.04
C GLU A 33 -19.54 7.05 -27.54
N ARG A 34 -20.52 6.98 -28.45
CA ARG A 34 -21.94 7.00 -28.09
C ARG A 34 -22.32 5.79 -27.24
N ALA A 35 -21.89 4.60 -27.63
CA ALA A 35 -22.12 3.38 -26.84
C ALA A 35 -21.47 3.46 -25.45
N GLN A 36 -20.27 4.02 -25.34
CA GLN A 36 -19.56 4.22 -24.07
C GLN A 36 -20.30 5.19 -23.15
N THR A 37 -20.83 6.29 -23.71
CA THR A 37 -21.62 7.28 -22.96
C THR A 37 -22.87 6.63 -22.37
N LEU A 38 -23.60 5.83 -23.17
CA LEU A 38 -24.76 5.08 -22.69
C LEU A 38 -24.42 4.13 -21.53
N VAL A 39 -23.30 3.40 -21.62
CA VAL A 39 -22.84 2.49 -20.57
C VAL A 39 -22.50 3.25 -19.29
N ARG A 40 -21.78 4.37 -19.41
CA ARG A 40 -21.39 5.19 -18.25
C ARG A 40 -22.60 5.82 -17.57
N ASP A 41 -23.52 6.39 -18.33
CA ASP A 41 -24.73 7.03 -17.78
C ASP A 41 -25.59 6.00 -17.03
N ALA A 42 -25.66 4.75 -17.54
CA ALA A 42 -26.32 3.65 -16.86
C ALA A 42 -25.65 3.25 -15.54
N LEU A 43 -24.31 3.17 -15.52
CA LEU A 43 -23.53 2.90 -14.31
C LEU A 43 -23.70 4.01 -13.26
N SER A 44 -23.63 5.27 -13.67
CA SER A 44 -23.83 6.43 -12.78
C SER A 44 -25.26 6.51 -12.22
N ALA A 45 -26.25 6.02 -12.96
CA ALA A 45 -27.63 5.92 -12.49
C ALA A 45 -27.88 4.74 -11.53
N GLY A 46 -26.85 3.96 -11.18
CA GLY A 46 -26.96 2.82 -10.27
C GLY A 46 -27.75 1.65 -10.85
N GLN A 47 -27.83 1.53 -12.18
CA GLN A 47 -28.46 0.36 -12.80
C GLN A 47 -27.63 -0.89 -12.50
N GLY A 48 -28.29 -1.99 -12.14
CA GLY A 48 -27.62 -3.24 -11.79
C GLY A 48 -26.75 -3.75 -12.96
N SER A 49 -25.60 -4.33 -12.65
CA SER A 49 -24.61 -4.82 -13.63
C SER A 49 -25.20 -5.77 -14.69
N GLY A 50 -26.25 -6.53 -14.35
CA GLY A 50 -26.95 -7.42 -15.29
C GLY A 50 -27.80 -6.72 -16.36
N GLU A 51 -28.06 -5.42 -16.23
CA GLU A 51 -28.81 -4.62 -17.22
C GLU A 51 -27.91 -3.86 -18.20
N ILE A 52 -26.61 -3.76 -17.90
CA ILE A 52 -25.63 -2.98 -18.66
C ILE A 52 -24.84 -3.92 -19.56
N PRO A 53 -24.76 -3.66 -20.88
CA PRO A 53 -24.12 -4.55 -21.84
C PRO A 53 -22.58 -4.44 -21.82
N LEU A 54 -21.96 -4.58 -20.64
CA LEU A 54 -20.53 -4.38 -20.41
C LEU A 54 -19.65 -5.26 -21.31
N GLU A 55 -19.93 -6.57 -21.39
CA GLU A 55 -19.18 -7.48 -22.26
C GLU A 55 -19.33 -7.15 -23.75
N ALA A 56 -20.54 -6.76 -24.18
CA ALA A 56 -20.77 -6.39 -25.56
C ALA A 56 -20.04 -5.08 -25.91
N HIS A 57 -19.98 -4.14 -24.96
CA HIS A 57 -19.21 -2.92 -25.08
C HIS A 57 -17.71 -3.20 -25.20
N ALA A 58 -17.14 -4.07 -24.35
CA ALA A 58 -15.76 -4.52 -24.46
C ALA A 58 -15.44 -5.10 -25.84
N LYS A 59 -16.29 -6.01 -26.34
CA LYS A 59 -16.11 -6.60 -27.69
C LYS A 59 -16.17 -5.56 -28.81
N LEU A 60 -16.99 -4.52 -28.66
CA LEU A 60 -17.07 -3.43 -29.62
C LEU A 60 -15.78 -2.57 -29.63
N VAL A 61 -15.29 -2.17 -28.46
CA VAL A 61 -14.02 -1.42 -28.33
C VAL A 61 -12.87 -2.24 -28.90
N GLN A 62 -12.79 -3.53 -28.56
CA GLN A 62 -11.75 -4.43 -29.08
C GLN A 62 -11.80 -4.55 -30.61
N ALA A 63 -12.99 -4.66 -31.20
CA ALA A 63 -13.15 -4.73 -32.65
C ALA A 63 -12.70 -3.43 -33.34
N LEU A 64 -13.01 -2.28 -32.76
CA LEU A 64 -12.55 -0.98 -33.26
C LEU A 64 -11.02 -0.88 -33.21
N ILE A 65 -10.41 -1.16 -32.07
CA ILE A 65 -8.95 -1.08 -31.90
C ILE A 65 -8.25 -2.05 -32.85
N GLY A 66 -8.70 -3.31 -32.94
CA GLY A 66 -8.11 -4.30 -33.84
C GLY A 66 -8.17 -3.90 -35.32
N ALA A 67 -9.21 -3.17 -35.74
CA ALA A 67 -9.35 -2.70 -37.11
C ALA A 67 -8.50 -1.46 -37.41
N VAL A 68 -8.44 -0.50 -36.48
CA VAL A 68 -7.82 0.82 -36.71
C VAL A 68 -6.33 0.82 -36.39
N HIS A 69 -5.90 0.10 -35.35
CA HIS A 69 -4.53 0.10 -34.86
C HIS A 69 -3.48 -0.23 -35.94
N PRO A 70 -3.63 -1.30 -36.76
CA PRO A 70 -2.65 -1.61 -37.81
C PRO A 70 -2.50 -0.48 -38.83
N ARG A 71 -3.55 0.30 -39.09
CA ARG A 71 -3.54 1.41 -40.06
C ARG A 71 -2.86 2.66 -39.53
N ILE A 72 -2.86 2.85 -38.21
CA ILE A 72 -2.12 3.93 -37.55
C ILE A 72 -0.63 3.60 -37.53
N VAL A 73 -0.28 2.37 -37.17
CA VAL A 73 1.11 1.94 -36.95
C VAL A 73 1.84 1.64 -38.26
N ALA A 74 1.16 1.14 -39.30
CA ALA A 74 1.80 0.83 -40.57
C ALA A 74 2.09 2.10 -41.39
N ALA A 75 3.36 2.30 -41.77
CA ALA A 75 3.82 3.37 -42.66
C ALA A 75 3.68 2.97 -44.15
N GLU A 76 2.50 2.51 -44.56
CA GLU A 76 2.27 2.11 -45.96
C GLU A 76 1.96 3.31 -46.88
N GLU A 77 2.41 3.23 -48.13
CA GLU A 77 2.07 4.18 -49.19
C GLU A 77 0.54 4.19 -49.39
N GLY A 78 -0.09 5.37 -49.21
CA GLY A 78 -1.55 5.53 -49.19
C GLY A 78 -2.19 5.52 -47.79
N GLY A 79 -1.39 5.57 -46.73
CA GLY A 79 -1.86 5.73 -45.36
C GLY A 79 -2.57 7.06 -45.08
N LEU A 80 -3.24 7.13 -43.93
CA LEU A 80 -3.90 8.33 -43.42
C LEU A 80 -2.90 9.50 -43.30
N ALA A 81 -3.37 10.73 -43.58
CA ALA A 81 -2.57 11.92 -43.36
C ALA A 81 -2.11 12.02 -41.90
N ALA A 82 -0.95 12.61 -41.65
CA ALA A 82 -0.39 12.74 -40.29
C ALA A 82 -1.36 13.41 -39.32
N GLU A 83 -2.11 14.41 -39.79
CA GLU A 83 -3.13 15.11 -39.00
C GLU A 83 -4.29 14.21 -38.60
N ASP A 84 -4.81 13.42 -39.55
CA ASP A 84 -5.89 12.47 -39.29
C ASP A 84 -5.43 11.38 -38.33
N ARG A 85 -4.18 10.89 -38.49
CA ARG A 85 -3.59 9.92 -37.57
C ARG A 85 -3.44 10.50 -36.16
N ALA A 86 -2.99 11.75 -36.02
CA ALA A 86 -2.86 12.40 -34.73
C ALA A 86 -4.21 12.50 -34.01
N GLU A 87 -5.26 12.91 -34.74
CA GLU A 87 -6.62 13.00 -34.23
C GLU A 87 -7.18 11.63 -33.82
N LEU A 88 -6.98 10.61 -34.66
CA LEU A 88 -7.39 9.24 -34.37
C LEU A 88 -6.67 8.69 -33.14
N CYS A 89 -5.35 8.89 -33.01
CA CYS A 89 -4.60 8.46 -31.82
C CYS A 89 -5.13 9.12 -30.55
N TRP A 90 -5.38 10.44 -30.59
CA TRP A 90 -5.92 11.19 -29.46
C TRP A 90 -7.27 10.64 -29.00
N ARG A 91 -8.23 10.52 -29.93
CA ARG A 91 -9.58 10.04 -29.60
C ARG A 91 -9.58 8.59 -29.12
N LEU A 92 -8.76 7.72 -29.72
CA LEU A 92 -8.63 6.33 -29.27
C LEU A 92 -7.98 6.22 -27.89
N ALA A 93 -6.95 7.02 -27.60
CA ALA A 93 -6.35 7.06 -26.26
C ALA A 93 -7.38 7.51 -25.21
N THR A 94 -8.13 8.58 -25.49
CA THR A 94 -9.22 9.04 -24.61
C THR A 94 -10.31 7.98 -24.43
N LEU A 95 -10.68 7.27 -25.50
CA LEU A 95 -11.65 6.18 -25.44
C LEU A 95 -11.16 5.04 -24.51
N LEU A 96 -9.88 4.65 -24.64
CA LEU A 96 -9.25 3.57 -23.87
C LEU A 96 -9.08 3.94 -22.41
N GLU A 97 -8.69 5.17 -22.10
CA GLU A 97 -8.62 5.68 -20.72
C GLU A 97 -9.99 5.57 -20.04
N ARG A 98 -11.05 6.07 -20.70
CA ARG A 98 -12.43 5.95 -20.20
C ARG A 98 -12.88 4.50 -20.08
N HIS A 99 -12.55 3.67 -21.07
CA HIS A 99 -12.86 2.24 -21.05
C HIS A 99 -12.18 1.55 -19.87
N GLY A 100 -10.97 1.99 -19.51
CA GLY A 100 -10.23 1.45 -18.39
C GLY A 100 -10.81 1.73 -17.01
N SER A 101 -11.72 2.70 -16.89
CA SER A 101 -12.45 2.97 -15.65
C SER A 101 -13.67 2.05 -15.45
N LEU A 102 -14.05 1.26 -16.47
CA LEU A 102 -15.16 0.32 -16.38
C LEU A 102 -14.73 -0.96 -15.64
N PRO A 103 -15.65 -1.61 -14.88
CA PRO A 103 -15.37 -2.87 -14.18
C PRO A 103 -15.36 -4.05 -15.16
N LEU A 104 -14.38 -4.07 -16.05
CA LEU A 104 -14.24 -5.04 -17.14
C LEU A 104 -12.83 -5.62 -17.14
N GLU A 105 -12.75 -6.93 -17.35
CA GLU A 105 -11.46 -7.59 -17.58
C GLU A 105 -10.88 -7.14 -18.93
N ARG A 106 -9.65 -6.63 -18.91
CA ARG A 106 -8.95 -6.16 -20.11
C ARG A 106 -8.18 -7.33 -20.72
N PRO A 107 -8.30 -7.58 -22.04
CA PRO A 107 -7.47 -8.59 -22.67
C PRO A 107 -6.01 -8.14 -22.65
N GLY A 108 -5.07 -9.07 -22.44
CA GLY A 108 -3.65 -8.76 -22.22
C GLY A 108 -2.96 -8.00 -23.37
N TRP A 109 -3.53 -8.00 -24.58
CA TRP A 109 -2.99 -7.24 -25.72
C TRP A 109 -3.40 -5.76 -25.73
N LEU A 110 -4.47 -5.38 -25.04
CA LEU A 110 -5.03 -4.02 -25.10
C LEU A 110 -4.10 -2.96 -24.51
N PRO A 111 -3.41 -3.19 -23.36
CA PRO A 111 -2.43 -2.23 -22.85
C PRO A 111 -1.28 -1.95 -23.83
N VAL A 112 -0.83 -2.97 -24.57
CA VAL A 112 0.23 -2.82 -25.59
C VAL A 112 -0.25 -1.94 -26.74
N ALA A 113 -1.49 -2.15 -27.20
CA ALA A 113 -2.08 -1.30 -28.23
C ALA A 113 -2.30 0.15 -27.75
N GLU A 114 -2.71 0.33 -26.49
CA GLU A 114 -2.85 1.66 -25.86
C GLU A 114 -1.51 2.39 -25.85
N GLU A 115 -0.45 1.76 -25.35
CA GLU A 115 0.90 2.31 -25.32
C GLU A 115 1.37 2.76 -26.72
N GLN A 116 1.18 1.92 -27.74
CA GLN A 116 1.58 2.24 -29.11
C GLN A 116 0.80 3.43 -29.70
N LEU A 117 -0.52 3.49 -29.48
CA LEU A 117 -1.36 4.62 -29.89
C LEU A 117 -0.95 5.90 -29.18
N VAL A 118 -0.73 5.83 -27.86
CA VAL A 118 -0.34 6.97 -27.05
C VAL A 118 1.03 7.48 -27.47
N ARG A 119 2.00 6.59 -27.66
CA ARG A 119 3.34 6.93 -28.17
C ARG A 119 3.28 7.60 -29.53
N HIS A 120 2.57 7.01 -30.48
CA HIS A 120 2.50 7.54 -31.84
C HIS A 120 1.80 8.90 -31.89
N GLY A 121 0.68 9.04 -31.20
CA GLY A 121 -0.04 10.31 -31.11
C GLY A 121 0.75 11.39 -30.40
N ALA A 122 1.48 11.08 -29.32
CA ALA A 122 2.33 12.04 -28.62
C ALA A 122 3.37 12.67 -29.57
N LEU A 123 4.02 11.84 -30.40
CA LEU A 123 4.99 12.30 -31.39
C LEU A 123 4.34 13.15 -32.50
N LEU A 124 3.22 12.68 -33.07
CA LEU A 124 2.51 13.42 -34.12
C LEU A 124 1.97 14.78 -33.63
N TRP A 125 1.42 14.84 -32.41
CA TRP A 125 0.95 16.10 -31.84
C TRP A 125 2.10 17.05 -31.51
N ARG A 126 3.24 16.52 -31.08
CA ARG A 126 4.46 17.32 -30.88
C ARG A 126 4.96 17.94 -32.19
N GLU A 127 4.96 17.18 -33.28
CA GLU A 127 5.33 17.68 -34.61
C GLU A 127 4.35 18.75 -35.13
N ALA A 128 3.09 18.70 -34.71
CA ALA A 128 2.07 19.67 -35.10
C ALA A 128 2.09 20.99 -34.30
N ILE A 129 2.99 21.13 -33.32
CA ILE A 129 3.13 22.36 -32.51
C ILE A 129 3.52 23.52 -33.42
N GLY A 130 2.84 24.66 -33.27
CA GLY A 130 2.98 25.83 -34.14
C GLY A 130 2.17 25.77 -35.42
N VAL A 131 1.61 24.61 -35.78
CA VAL A 131 0.69 24.45 -36.91
C VAL A 131 -0.77 24.40 -36.45
N ARG A 132 -1.05 23.69 -35.34
CA ARG A 132 -2.40 23.54 -34.79
C ARG A 132 -2.47 24.11 -33.38
N GLU A 133 -3.55 24.84 -33.10
CA GLU A 133 -3.79 25.49 -31.80
C GLU A 133 -3.81 24.50 -30.63
N GLN A 134 -4.37 23.30 -30.83
CA GLN A 134 -4.46 22.27 -29.79
C GLN A 134 -3.27 21.30 -29.75
N ALA A 135 -2.23 21.50 -30.57
CA ALA A 135 -1.15 20.54 -30.68
C ALA A 135 -0.35 20.39 -29.40
N GLU A 136 0.02 21.51 -28.79
CA GLU A 136 0.80 21.52 -27.56
C GLU A 136 0.06 20.89 -26.36
N PRO A 137 -1.18 21.29 -26.00
CA PRO A 137 -1.88 20.67 -24.87
C PRO A 137 -2.19 19.18 -25.09
N ARG A 138 -2.45 18.76 -26.34
CA ARG A 138 -2.66 17.34 -26.66
C ARG A 138 -1.37 16.54 -26.62
N ALA A 139 -0.26 17.09 -27.12
CA ALA A 139 1.05 16.45 -26.99
C ALA A 139 1.40 16.24 -25.52
N LEU A 140 1.22 17.27 -24.68
CA LEU A 140 1.48 17.21 -23.24
C LEU A 140 0.65 16.10 -22.58
N ALA A 141 -0.67 16.10 -22.80
CA ALA A 141 -1.55 15.08 -22.23
C ALA A 141 -1.19 13.66 -22.68
N MET A 142 -0.82 13.47 -23.96
CA MET A 142 -0.39 12.16 -24.46
C MET A 142 0.96 11.71 -23.88
N PHE A 143 1.92 12.61 -23.70
CA PHE A 143 3.18 12.28 -23.03
C PHE A 143 2.99 11.95 -21.54
N GLN A 144 2.07 12.64 -20.85
CA GLN A 144 1.74 12.33 -19.45
C GLN A 144 1.11 10.94 -19.34
N ARG A 145 0.19 10.61 -20.25
CA ARG A 145 -0.39 9.27 -20.33
C ARG A 145 0.68 8.22 -20.65
N LEU A 146 1.61 8.52 -21.54
CA LEU A 146 2.69 7.60 -21.89
C LEU A 146 3.61 7.30 -20.70
N ALA A 147 3.91 8.32 -19.88
CA ALA A 147 4.69 8.15 -18.66
C ALA A 147 3.99 7.22 -17.65
N GLN A 148 2.66 7.31 -17.52
CA GLN A 148 1.87 6.40 -16.67
C GLN A 148 1.86 4.95 -17.21
N LEU A 149 1.86 4.77 -18.53
CA LEU A 149 1.85 3.44 -19.15
C LEU A 149 3.22 2.76 -19.13
N LEU A 150 4.31 3.52 -18.95
CA LEU A 150 5.67 3.02 -18.95
C LEU A 150 6.29 3.25 -17.57
N GLU A 151 6.22 2.25 -16.69
CA GLU A 151 6.90 2.27 -15.40
C GLU A 151 8.08 1.27 -15.40
N PRO A 152 9.35 1.73 -15.28
CA PRO A 152 9.78 3.13 -15.08
C PRO A 152 9.69 4.00 -16.35
N CYS A 153 9.42 5.30 -16.17
CA CYS A 153 9.26 6.26 -17.27
C CYS A 153 10.58 6.48 -18.02
N PRO A 154 10.65 6.22 -19.35
CA PRO A 154 11.86 6.41 -20.12
C PRO A 154 12.32 7.88 -20.17
N ALA A 155 13.63 8.11 -20.14
CA ALA A 155 14.22 9.45 -20.10
C ALA A 155 13.75 10.39 -21.23
N TRP A 156 13.50 9.86 -22.43
CA TRP A 156 13.03 10.66 -23.58
C TRP A 156 11.58 11.16 -23.39
N VAL A 157 10.73 10.41 -22.68
CA VAL A 157 9.37 10.82 -22.32
C VAL A 157 9.45 11.95 -21.29
N SER A 158 10.24 11.77 -20.24
CA SER A 158 10.45 12.77 -19.19
C SER A 158 11.02 14.08 -19.74
N THR A 159 11.98 14.00 -20.68
CA THR A 159 12.55 15.18 -21.34
C THR A 159 11.49 15.92 -22.16
N SER A 160 10.66 15.17 -22.91
CA SER A 160 9.59 15.76 -23.72
C SER A 160 8.53 16.46 -22.86
N LEU A 161 8.18 15.88 -21.71
CA LEU A 161 7.27 16.49 -20.73
C LEU A 161 7.82 17.82 -20.22
N GLN A 162 9.07 17.85 -19.77
CA GLN A 162 9.72 19.06 -19.27
C GLN A 162 9.78 20.17 -20.33
N GLU A 163 9.99 19.82 -21.60
CA GLU A 163 9.99 20.77 -22.71
C GLU A 163 8.61 21.36 -22.97
N LEU A 164 7.55 20.54 -22.94
CA LEU A 164 6.18 20.97 -23.18
C LEU A 164 5.63 21.81 -22.02
N GLU A 165 5.91 21.40 -20.78
CA GLU A 165 5.47 22.12 -19.57
C GLU A 165 6.07 23.53 -19.46
N ARG A 166 7.27 23.74 -20.00
CA ARG A 166 7.89 25.09 -20.05
C ARG A 166 7.16 26.06 -20.98
N ASN A 167 6.47 25.55 -21.99
CA ASN A 167 5.88 26.36 -23.06
C ASN A 167 4.38 26.62 -22.86
N THR A 168 3.69 25.78 -22.09
CA THR A 168 2.25 25.91 -21.90
C THR A 168 1.94 27.06 -20.93
N PRO A 169 1.29 28.16 -21.37
CA PRO A 169 0.89 29.23 -20.47
C PRO A 169 -0.15 28.68 -19.50
N VAL A 170 0.26 28.55 -18.23
CA VAL A 170 -0.60 28.01 -17.16
C VAL A 170 -1.83 28.89 -17.04
N SER A 171 -2.98 28.38 -17.50
CA SER A 171 -4.27 29.01 -17.24
C SER A 171 -4.47 29.02 -15.73
N ALA A 172 -4.47 30.22 -15.14
CA ALA A 172 -4.42 30.50 -13.71
C ALA A 172 -5.66 30.01 -12.96
N THR A 173 -5.80 28.69 -12.82
CA THR A 173 -6.42 28.10 -11.63
C THR A 173 -5.29 27.94 -10.63
N ALA A 174 -5.45 28.48 -9.43
CA ALA A 174 -4.43 28.41 -8.39
C ALA A 174 -4.20 26.94 -8.03
N GLN A 175 -3.17 26.33 -8.63
CA GLN A 175 -2.75 24.99 -8.26
C GLN A 175 -2.15 25.04 -6.86
N PRO A 176 -2.43 24.03 -6.02
CA PRO A 176 -1.83 23.98 -4.71
C PRO A 176 -0.31 23.88 -4.83
N LEU A 177 0.40 24.64 -4.00
CA LEU A 177 1.85 24.52 -3.83
C LEU A 177 2.13 23.28 -2.96
N TRP A 178 2.88 22.32 -3.50
CA TRP A 178 3.26 21.10 -2.80
C TRP A 178 4.64 21.25 -2.17
N LEU A 179 4.72 21.03 -0.86
CA LEU A 179 5.98 21.04 -0.13
C LEU A 179 6.40 19.61 0.21
N GLU A 180 7.63 19.24 -0.12
CA GLU A 180 8.15 17.88 0.07
C GLU A 180 9.48 17.89 0.81
N LEU A 181 9.71 16.88 1.64
CA LEU A 181 11.02 16.59 2.23
C LEU A 181 11.67 15.49 1.39
N VAL A 182 12.81 15.78 0.75
CA VAL A 182 13.44 14.89 -0.25
C VAL A 182 14.88 14.56 0.13
N LEU A 183 15.42 13.50 -0.47
CA LEU A 183 16.81 13.06 -0.30
C LEU A 183 17.45 12.80 -1.66
N ARG A 184 18.10 13.82 -2.22
CA ARG A 184 18.71 13.77 -3.57
C ARG A 184 20.18 14.22 -3.51
N PRO A 185 21.12 13.28 -3.41
CA PRO A 185 22.56 13.57 -3.42
C PRO A 185 22.97 14.44 -4.61
N GLY A 186 23.90 15.37 -4.37
CA GLY A 186 24.41 16.28 -5.39
C GLY A 186 23.45 17.39 -5.88
N GLN A 187 22.22 17.47 -5.36
CA GLN A 187 21.29 18.56 -5.65
C GLN A 187 21.33 19.67 -4.59
N ALA A 188 20.84 20.86 -4.94
CA ALA A 188 20.74 21.98 -4.00
C ALA A 188 19.80 21.67 -2.83
N GLU A 189 19.96 22.40 -1.71
CA GLU A 189 19.11 22.26 -0.52
C GLU A 189 17.64 22.61 -0.81
N VAL A 190 17.39 23.61 -1.66
CA VAL A 190 16.04 23.97 -2.09
C VAL A 190 15.90 23.70 -3.57
N ILE A 191 14.91 22.90 -3.93
CA ILE A 191 14.60 22.53 -5.31
C ILE A 191 13.20 23.05 -5.65
N ALA A 192 13.11 23.85 -6.70
CA ALA A 192 11.84 24.36 -7.22
C ALA A 192 11.51 23.67 -8.55
N SER A 193 10.32 23.05 -8.64
CA SER A 193 9.86 22.37 -9.85
C SER A 193 8.36 22.61 -10.03
N GLY A 194 7.98 23.60 -10.84
CA GLY A 194 6.58 23.94 -11.08
C GLY A 194 5.84 24.35 -9.80
N ASP A 195 4.76 23.64 -9.50
CA ASP A 195 3.93 23.75 -8.29
C ASP A 195 4.54 23.04 -7.08
N ARG A 196 5.75 22.49 -7.19
CA ARG A 196 6.45 21.82 -6.08
C ARG A 196 7.64 22.62 -5.58
N ARG A 197 7.84 22.56 -4.26
CA ARG A 197 9.01 23.08 -3.55
C ARG A 197 9.51 21.99 -2.63
N GLN A 198 10.77 21.61 -2.78
CA GLN A 198 11.33 20.46 -2.08
C GLN A 198 12.50 20.94 -1.22
N PHE A 199 12.52 20.51 0.04
CA PHE A 199 13.66 20.68 0.93
C PHE A 199 14.49 19.40 0.89
N ASN A 200 15.68 19.48 0.32
CA ASN A 200 16.59 18.38 0.14
C ASN A 200 17.52 18.22 1.34
N LEU A 201 17.46 17.05 1.97
CA LEU A 201 18.24 16.70 3.14
C LEU A 201 19.68 16.28 2.81
N ALA A 202 19.98 15.93 1.55
CA ALA A 202 21.28 15.37 1.20
C ALA A 202 22.47 16.29 1.55
N PRO A 203 22.44 17.61 1.28
CA PRO A 203 23.55 18.50 1.63
C PRO A 203 23.86 18.53 3.14
N ALA A 204 22.84 18.44 3.99
CA ALA A 204 23.03 18.42 5.44
C ALA A 204 23.59 17.07 5.92
N LEU A 205 23.22 15.97 5.27
CA LEU A 205 23.75 14.64 5.63
C LEU A 205 25.19 14.44 5.13
N GLU A 206 25.60 15.07 4.03
CA GLU A 206 26.96 14.98 3.47
C GLU A 206 28.03 15.68 4.33
N THR A 207 27.71 16.80 4.98
CA THR A 207 28.67 17.61 5.77
C THR A 207 29.06 16.99 7.12
N ASN A 208 28.65 15.75 7.40
CA ASN A 208 28.70 15.16 8.73
C ASN A 208 27.94 15.97 9.80
N GLU A 209 27.15 16.98 9.40
CA GLU A 209 26.14 17.52 10.28
C GLU A 209 25.15 16.37 10.58
N GLN A 210 24.94 16.11 11.87
CA GLN A 210 24.11 14.97 12.28
C GLN A 210 22.64 15.17 11.90
N GLU A 211 22.22 16.39 11.54
CA GLU A 211 20.86 16.75 11.13
C GLU A 211 20.85 18.17 10.55
N PRO A 212 19.99 18.50 9.56
CA PRO A 212 19.70 19.91 9.30
C PRO A 212 19.10 20.56 10.55
N PRO A 213 19.55 21.76 10.95
CA PRO A 213 18.97 22.48 12.08
C PRO A 213 17.44 22.61 11.90
N PRO A 214 16.63 22.27 12.91
CA PRO A 214 15.17 22.47 12.86
C PRO A 214 14.79 23.90 12.46
N GLU A 215 15.62 24.89 12.77
CA GLU A 215 15.40 26.28 12.37
C GLU A 215 15.44 26.48 10.84
N ARG A 216 16.24 25.71 10.10
CA ARG A 216 16.30 25.76 8.62
C ARG A 216 15.04 25.20 7.99
N LEU A 217 14.57 24.05 8.48
CA LEU A 217 13.29 23.45 8.06
C LEU A 217 12.13 24.43 8.35
N ALA A 218 12.11 25.01 9.56
CA ALA A 218 11.11 25.99 9.95
C ALA A 218 11.20 27.29 9.12
N ALA A 219 12.40 27.74 8.75
CA ALA A 219 12.59 28.92 7.90
C ALA A 219 12.04 28.67 6.50
N PHE A 220 12.38 27.53 5.89
CA PHE A 220 11.86 27.13 4.59
C PHE A 220 10.32 27.06 4.59
N LEU A 221 9.72 26.34 5.53
CA LEU A 221 8.26 26.21 5.61
C LEU A 221 7.55 27.56 5.80
N ARG A 222 8.11 28.46 6.63
CA ARG A 222 7.58 29.82 6.84
C ARG A 222 7.66 30.68 5.58
N GLU A 223 8.77 30.62 4.86
CA GLU A 223 8.94 31.32 3.59
C GLU A 223 7.87 30.88 2.59
N GLN A 224 7.72 29.56 2.39
CA GLN A 224 6.72 29.04 1.45
C GLN A 224 5.27 29.33 1.87
N ALA A 225 4.98 29.31 3.17
CA ALA A 225 3.65 29.68 3.68
C ALA A 225 3.33 31.18 3.49
N THR A 226 4.35 32.04 3.48
CA THR A 226 4.20 33.50 3.31
C THR A 226 4.05 33.89 1.84
N ASP A 227 4.76 33.19 0.95
CA ASP A 227 4.76 33.46 -0.50
C ASP A 227 3.53 32.92 -1.23
N ALA A 228 2.73 32.05 -0.59
CA ALA A 228 1.54 31.48 -1.18
C ALA A 228 0.46 32.57 -1.41
N PRO A 229 0.01 32.80 -2.66
CA PRO A 229 -0.94 33.87 -2.97
C PRO A 229 -2.30 33.65 -2.28
N SER A 230 -2.55 34.47 -1.26
CA SER A 230 -3.86 34.82 -0.67
C SER A 230 -4.69 33.73 0.04
N ALA A 231 -4.25 32.47 0.14
CA ALA A 231 -4.86 31.53 1.09
C ALA A 231 -3.89 30.41 1.53
N PRO A 232 -3.68 30.18 2.84
CA PRO A 232 -2.90 29.04 3.34
C PRO A 232 -3.50 27.69 2.94
N ALA A 233 -4.77 27.64 2.53
CA ALA A 233 -5.43 26.46 1.96
C ALA A 233 -4.88 26.03 0.57
N SER A 234 -3.95 26.80 -0.01
CA SER A 234 -3.27 26.45 -1.25
C SER A 234 -1.93 25.75 -1.04
N VAL A 235 -1.44 25.59 0.20
CA VAL A 235 -0.17 24.91 0.47
C VAL A 235 -0.45 23.53 1.05
N THR A 236 0.09 22.50 0.41
CA THR A 236 -0.07 21.12 0.80
C THR A 236 1.29 20.52 1.14
N ILE A 237 1.43 19.99 2.36
CA ILE A 237 2.62 19.23 2.76
C ILE A 237 2.44 17.77 2.36
N VAL A 238 3.38 17.23 1.59
CA VAL A 238 3.46 15.78 1.36
C VAL A 238 4.07 15.13 2.59
N HIS A 239 3.46 14.04 3.06
CA HIS A 239 3.99 13.27 4.19
C HIS A 239 5.42 12.78 3.89
N PRO A 240 6.41 13.01 4.78
CA PRO A 240 7.81 12.66 4.53
C PRO A 240 8.05 11.20 4.16
N LEU A 241 7.33 10.25 4.77
CA LEU A 241 7.44 8.83 4.41
C LEU A 241 7.15 8.56 2.92
N THR A 242 6.26 9.34 2.30
CA THR A 242 5.93 9.20 0.87
C THR A 242 7.08 9.72 0.00
N SER A 243 7.52 10.96 0.23
CA SER A 243 8.55 11.60 -0.60
C SER A 243 9.92 10.96 -0.38
N LEU A 244 10.32 10.75 0.88
CA LEU A 244 11.58 10.11 1.23
C LEU A 244 11.59 8.63 0.88
N GLY A 245 10.47 7.92 1.05
CA GLY A 245 10.33 6.54 0.59
C GLY A 245 10.56 6.43 -0.92
N THR A 246 10.05 7.37 -1.72
CA THR A 246 10.30 7.40 -3.16
C THR A 246 11.77 7.62 -3.48
N ASP A 247 12.40 8.63 -2.87
CA ASP A 247 13.82 8.93 -3.13
C ASP A 247 14.75 7.80 -2.67
N LEU A 248 14.48 7.16 -1.52
CA LEU A 248 15.25 6.00 -1.06
C LEU A 248 15.13 4.81 -2.01
N ALA A 249 14.01 4.66 -2.72
CA ALA A 249 13.82 3.62 -3.74
C ALA A 249 14.72 3.87 -4.93
N VAL A 250 14.74 5.12 -5.39
CA VAL A 250 15.60 5.59 -6.49
C VAL A 250 17.07 5.42 -6.12
N LEU A 251 17.46 5.79 -4.89
CA LEU A 251 18.82 5.61 -4.40
C LEU A 251 19.25 4.14 -4.36
N ALA A 252 18.39 3.25 -3.84
CA ALA A 252 18.67 1.82 -3.83
C ALA A 252 18.79 1.25 -5.26
N LEU A 253 17.96 1.71 -6.20
CA LEU A 253 18.06 1.36 -7.62
C LEU A 253 19.40 1.79 -8.26
N LEU A 254 19.95 2.92 -7.82
CA LEU A 254 21.24 3.45 -8.27
C LEU A 254 22.43 2.82 -7.53
N GLY A 255 22.20 1.98 -6.52
CA GLY A 255 23.24 1.44 -5.65
C GLY A 255 23.83 2.46 -4.68
N GLU A 256 23.15 3.59 -4.47
CA GLU A 256 23.56 4.69 -3.58
C GLU A 256 22.84 4.58 -2.23
N GLU A 257 23.12 3.52 -1.49
CA GLU A 257 22.42 3.25 -0.23
C GLU A 257 22.70 4.30 0.84
N LEU A 258 21.63 4.73 1.53
CA LEU A 258 21.77 5.56 2.72
C LEU A 258 22.35 4.69 3.85
N PRO A 259 23.50 5.04 4.44
CA PRO A 259 24.05 4.29 5.55
C PRO A 259 23.10 4.25 6.74
N ALA A 260 23.08 3.12 7.46
CA ALA A 260 22.13 2.89 8.55
C ALA A 260 22.23 3.95 9.67
N GLU A 261 23.44 4.46 9.91
CA GLU A 261 23.72 5.53 10.87
C GLU A 261 23.07 6.87 10.52
N ARG A 262 22.63 7.07 9.27
CA ARG A 262 21.96 8.29 8.81
C ARG A 262 20.44 8.22 8.91
N LEU A 263 19.86 7.03 9.02
CA LEU A 263 18.41 6.86 9.15
C LEU A 263 17.82 7.55 10.40
N PRO A 264 18.48 7.52 11.58
CA PRO A 264 18.05 8.30 12.73
C PRO A 264 17.94 9.81 12.45
N ALA A 265 18.86 10.37 11.67
CA ALA A 265 18.83 11.78 11.29
C ALA A 265 17.65 12.09 10.36
N LEU A 266 17.39 11.19 9.41
CA LEU A 266 16.25 11.28 8.49
C LEU A 266 14.91 11.28 9.24
N GLN A 267 14.75 10.37 10.21
CA GLN A 267 13.57 10.27 11.06
C GLN A 267 13.34 11.55 11.87
N ARG A 268 14.39 12.10 12.49
CA ARG A 268 14.28 13.35 13.28
C ARG A 268 13.95 14.56 12.40
N ALA A 269 14.59 14.68 11.24
CA ALA A 269 14.29 15.74 10.29
C ALA A 269 12.84 15.68 9.80
N ALA A 270 12.31 14.48 9.55
CA ALA A 270 10.91 14.29 9.18
C ALA A 270 9.93 14.60 10.33
N ALA A 271 10.27 14.21 11.56
CA ALA A 271 9.47 14.57 12.73
C ALA A 271 9.45 16.09 12.95
N ALA A 272 10.61 16.76 12.84
CA ALA A 272 10.72 18.21 12.91
C ALA A 272 9.91 18.88 11.78
N TRP A 273 10.02 18.39 10.55
CA TRP A 273 9.23 18.87 9.42
C TRP A 273 7.72 18.82 9.70
N MET A 274 7.23 17.69 10.21
CA MET A 274 5.82 17.50 10.55
C MET A 274 5.36 18.39 11.70
N GLU A 275 6.16 18.54 12.74
CA GLU A 275 5.89 19.43 13.87
C GLU A 275 5.80 20.89 13.43
N GLN A 276 6.76 21.35 12.61
CA GLN A 276 6.77 22.72 12.09
C GLN A 276 5.60 22.98 11.14
N ALA A 277 5.28 22.04 10.26
CA ALA A 277 4.11 22.12 9.39
C ALA A 277 2.80 22.25 10.18
N ALA A 278 2.64 21.44 11.22
CA ALA A 278 1.48 21.50 12.12
C ALA A 278 1.42 22.84 12.88
N GLY A 279 2.56 23.35 13.36
CA GLY A 279 2.65 24.65 14.02
C GLY A 279 2.27 25.84 13.13
N LEU A 280 2.43 25.70 11.81
CA LEU A 280 2.01 26.68 10.82
C LEU A 280 0.57 26.48 10.31
N GLY A 281 -0.12 25.44 10.78
CA GLY A 281 -1.48 25.10 10.34
C GLY A 281 -1.55 24.68 8.87
N LEU A 282 -0.45 24.18 8.29
CA LEU A 282 -0.41 23.71 6.91
C LEU A 282 -1.13 22.36 6.82
N ALA A 283 -1.92 22.18 5.75
CA ALA A 283 -2.59 20.91 5.51
C ALA A 283 -1.54 19.86 5.13
N VAL A 284 -1.42 18.82 5.94
CA VAL A 284 -0.63 17.64 5.57
C VAL A 284 -1.52 16.73 4.76
N GLN A 285 -1.19 16.60 3.48
CA GLN A 285 -1.71 15.52 2.67
C GLN A 285 -0.83 14.31 2.90
N SER A 286 -1.35 13.43 3.75
CA SER A 286 -0.94 12.05 3.68
C SER A 286 -1.55 11.44 2.43
N LEU A 287 -0.75 11.32 1.36
CA LEU A 287 -1.10 10.47 0.21
C LEU A 287 -1.25 8.99 0.65
N MET A 288 -0.75 8.67 1.83
CA MET A 288 -0.82 7.38 2.50
C MET A 288 -2.02 7.45 3.45
N ARG A 289 -3.08 6.69 3.29
CA ARG A 289 -3.07 5.24 3.18
C ARG A 289 -4.45 4.87 2.63
N SER A 290 -4.56 4.59 1.34
CA SER A 290 -5.82 4.07 0.83
C SER A 290 -6.18 2.82 1.63
N PRO A 291 -7.44 2.68 2.06
CA PRO A 291 -7.86 1.46 2.72
C PRO A 291 -7.52 0.28 1.83
N GLN A 292 -6.86 -0.72 2.42
CA GLN A 292 -6.40 -1.87 1.67
C GLN A 292 -7.60 -2.68 1.19
N ARG A 293 -7.61 -3.00 -0.11
CA ARG A 293 -8.56 -3.95 -0.68
C ARG A 293 -8.08 -5.35 -0.33
N LEU A 294 -8.98 -6.16 0.22
CA LEU A 294 -8.63 -7.51 0.62
C LEU A 294 -8.94 -8.54 -0.48
N GLU A 295 -9.73 -8.19 -1.49
CA GLU A 295 -10.07 -9.12 -2.56
C GLU A 295 -8.81 -9.68 -3.25
N GLY A 296 -8.78 -11.01 -3.43
CA GLY A 296 -7.67 -11.71 -4.10
C GLY A 296 -6.36 -11.87 -3.31
N GLN A 297 -6.23 -11.27 -2.13
CA GLN A 297 -4.98 -11.32 -1.35
C GLN A 297 -4.80 -12.66 -0.61
N GLU A 298 -3.68 -13.34 -0.77
CA GLU A 298 -3.40 -14.60 -0.04
C GLU A 298 -2.96 -14.35 1.41
N MET A 299 -2.26 -13.24 1.63
CA MET A 299 -1.78 -12.88 2.97
C MET A 299 -1.93 -11.39 3.22
N VAL A 300 -2.38 -11.05 4.42
CA VAL A 300 -2.52 -9.66 4.87
C VAL A 300 -1.91 -9.53 6.26
N LEU A 301 -0.88 -8.72 6.40
CA LEU A 301 -0.11 -8.61 7.64
C LEU A 301 -0.14 -7.18 8.15
N GLU A 302 -0.55 -7.02 9.41
CA GLU A 302 -0.25 -5.81 10.16
C GLU A 302 1.24 -5.75 10.44
N LEU A 303 1.85 -4.59 10.25
CA LEU A 303 3.23 -4.32 10.62
C LEU A 303 3.31 -3.84 12.07
N ASP A 304 3.98 -4.63 12.90
CA ASP A 304 4.27 -4.29 14.28
C ASP A 304 5.67 -3.65 14.41
N ALA A 305 5.78 -2.58 15.20
CA ALA A 305 7.03 -1.84 15.34
C ALA A 305 8.12 -2.68 16.02
N ILE A 306 7.78 -3.52 17.00
CA ILE A 306 8.76 -4.37 17.70
C ILE A 306 9.25 -5.45 16.75
N GLU A 307 8.36 -6.09 16.00
CA GLU A 307 8.75 -7.08 15.00
C GLU A 307 9.68 -6.50 13.95
N LEU A 308 9.35 -5.33 13.39
CA LEU A 308 10.20 -4.67 12.39
C LEU A 308 11.56 -4.26 12.95
N ALA A 309 11.61 -3.75 14.19
CA ALA A 309 12.88 -3.45 14.83
C ALA A 309 13.73 -4.73 15.00
N VAL A 310 13.14 -5.85 15.39
CA VAL A 310 13.86 -7.13 15.49
C VAL A 310 14.33 -7.63 14.12
N LEU A 311 13.49 -7.52 13.09
CA LEU A 311 13.87 -7.87 11.71
C LEU A 311 15.02 -6.99 11.22
N GLN A 312 15.00 -5.70 11.54
CA GLN A 312 16.10 -4.78 11.22
C GLN A 312 17.39 -5.19 11.93
N LEU A 313 17.32 -5.51 13.23
CA LEU A 313 18.47 -6.00 13.97
C LEU A 313 19.02 -7.30 13.38
N GLY A 314 18.14 -8.25 13.04
CA GLY A 314 18.52 -9.48 12.35
C GLY A 314 19.12 -9.23 10.97
N ALA A 315 18.62 -8.27 10.19
CA ALA A 315 19.19 -8.00 8.87
C ALA A 315 20.54 -7.27 8.92
N MET A 316 20.79 -6.47 9.96
CA MET A 316 21.83 -5.44 9.92
C MET A 316 22.91 -5.53 11.02
N ARG A 317 22.66 -6.27 12.11
CA ARG A 317 23.63 -6.40 13.22
C ARG A 317 24.43 -7.69 13.13
N ASP A 318 25.63 -7.63 13.69
CA ASP A 318 26.51 -8.78 13.82
C ASP A 318 25.98 -9.80 14.85
N ASP A 319 26.43 -11.05 14.70
CA ASP A 319 26.02 -12.16 15.55
C ASP A 319 26.50 -12.00 17.00
N ASP A 320 27.64 -11.36 17.22
CA ASP A 320 28.25 -11.21 18.55
C ASP A 320 27.44 -10.23 19.42
N GLU A 321 26.99 -9.10 18.84
CA GLU A 321 26.15 -8.10 19.49
C GLU A 321 24.78 -8.69 19.86
N LEU A 322 24.16 -9.43 18.93
CA LEU A 322 22.90 -10.11 19.16
C LEU A 322 23.02 -11.19 20.24
N ALA A 323 24.07 -12.01 20.20
CA ALA A 323 24.35 -13.03 21.21
C ALA A 323 24.58 -12.43 22.59
N ALA A 324 25.35 -11.33 22.69
CA ALA A 324 25.59 -10.63 23.95
C ALA A 324 24.29 -10.04 24.55
N ALA A 325 23.42 -9.48 23.70
CA ALA A 325 22.14 -8.97 24.13
C ALA A 325 21.20 -10.09 24.62
N LEU A 326 21.11 -11.21 23.89
CA LEU A 326 20.34 -12.39 24.31
C LEU A 326 20.84 -12.96 25.64
N HIS A 327 22.16 -13.02 25.83
CA HIS A 327 22.75 -13.45 27.10
C HIS A 327 22.39 -12.49 28.25
N THR A 328 22.36 -11.18 27.99
CA THR A 328 21.94 -10.18 28.97
C THR A 328 20.47 -10.37 29.38
N LEU A 329 19.58 -10.67 28.42
CA LEU A 329 18.18 -10.99 28.68
C LEU A 329 18.05 -12.22 29.59
N GLU A 330 18.81 -13.27 29.30
CA GLU A 330 18.80 -14.51 30.08
C GLU A 330 19.26 -14.26 31.53
N GLN A 331 20.39 -13.56 31.72
CA GLN A 331 20.90 -13.22 33.05
C GLN A 331 19.93 -12.36 33.86
N SER A 332 19.14 -11.52 33.18
CA SER A 332 18.22 -10.57 33.79
C SER A 332 16.79 -11.08 33.91
N GLU A 333 16.51 -12.35 33.57
CA GLU A 333 15.15 -12.92 33.55
C GLU A 333 14.43 -12.73 34.90
N ARG A 334 15.18 -12.82 36.01
CA ARG A 334 14.65 -12.70 37.37
C ARG A 334 14.63 -11.28 37.94
N ASP A 335 15.10 -10.28 37.21
CA ASP A 335 15.14 -8.89 37.68
C ASP A 335 13.91 -8.11 37.17
N PRO A 336 12.92 -7.79 38.03
CA PRO A 336 11.76 -6.99 37.62
C PRO A 336 12.14 -5.57 37.19
N GLY A 337 13.25 -5.02 37.70
CA GLY A 337 13.75 -3.70 37.34
C GLY A 337 14.16 -3.64 35.87
N PHE A 338 14.89 -4.65 35.41
CA PHE A 338 15.26 -4.83 34.02
C PHE A 338 14.03 -4.83 33.10
N TRP A 339 13.00 -5.63 33.42
CA TRP A 339 11.79 -5.74 32.59
C TRP A 339 10.92 -4.48 32.56
N ARG A 340 10.99 -3.63 33.59
CA ARG A 340 10.26 -2.34 33.64
C ARG A 340 10.99 -1.20 32.92
N GLN A 341 12.27 -1.37 32.62
CA GLN A 341 13.04 -0.34 31.94
C GLN A 341 12.47 -0.11 30.52
N GLY A 342 12.34 1.16 30.14
CA GLY A 342 11.84 1.57 28.83
C GLY A 342 10.32 1.54 28.65
N GLU A 343 9.52 1.05 29.61
CA GLU A 343 8.04 1.00 29.49
C GLU A 343 7.39 2.35 29.13
N ARG A 344 8.00 3.46 29.56
CA ARG A 344 7.45 4.81 29.38
C ARG A 344 7.91 5.53 28.11
N GLN A 345 8.81 4.95 27.33
CA GLN A 345 9.31 5.57 26.11
C GLN A 345 8.30 5.36 24.96
N ARG A 346 7.45 6.36 24.71
CA ARG A 346 6.44 6.33 23.63
C ARG A 346 7.07 6.27 22.22
N HIS A 347 8.27 6.81 22.07
CA HIS A 347 8.98 6.93 20.80
C HIS A 347 10.34 6.22 20.82
N TRP A 348 10.40 5.03 21.42
CA TRP A 348 11.65 4.25 21.54
C TRP A 348 12.30 3.88 20.20
N TRP A 349 11.52 3.91 19.13
CA TRP A 349 11.95 3.63 17.75
C TRP A 349 12.52 4.87 17.03
N GLN A 350 12.41 6.06 17.62
CA GLN A 350 13.04 7.27 17.08
C GLN A 350 14.50 7.30 17.52
N GLY A 351 15.41 7.11 16.58
CA GLY A 351 16.84 7.16 16.85
C GLY A 351 17.56 5.81 16.69
N GLU A 352 18.67 5.66 17.40
CA GLU A 352 19.43 4.43 17.39
C GLU A 352 18.71 3.31 18.16
N LEU A 353 18.53 2.17 17.50
CA LEU A 353 17.98 0.98 18.12
C LEU A 353 19.02 0.29 19.01
N VAL A 354 18.81 0.38 20.32
CA VAL A 354 19.60 -0.37 21.31
C VAL A 354 19.16 -1.83 21.32
N VAL A 355 20.06 -2.74 20.92
CA VAL A 355 19.75 -4.16 20.68
C VAL A 355 19.05 -4.82 21.87
N VAL A 356 19.61 -4.67 23.08
CA VAL A 356 19.06 -5.27 24.30
C VAL A 356 17.66 -4.73 24.63
N ASP A 357 17.38 -3.46 24.35
CA ASP A 357 16.08 -2.85 24.63
C ASP A 357 15.00 -3.37 23.66
N VAL A 358 15.34 -3.51 22.37
CA VAL A 358 14.43 -4.08 21.36
C VAL A 358 14.13 -5.54 21.68
N LEU A 359 15.15 -6.36 21.94
CA LEU A 359 14.94 -7.77 22.29
C LEU A 359 14.16 -7.93 23.59
N ARG A 360 14.39 -7.05 24.58
CA ARG A 360 13.60 -7.04 25.82
C ARG A 360 12.12 -6.75 25.54
N ARG A 361 11.80 -5.77 24.69
CA ARG A 361 10.42 -5.49 24.26
C ARG A 361 9.83 -6.67 23.52
N PHE A 362 10.60 -7.30 22.63
CA PHE A 362 10.16 -8.48 21.90
C PHE A 362 9.79 -9.64 22.81
N ALA A 363 10.61 -9.89 23.83
CA ALA A 363 10.35 -10.92 24.82
C ALA A 363 9.17 -10.58 25.76
N ARG A 364 9.04 -9.33 26.18
CA ARG A 364 8.00 -8.88 27.11
C ARG A 364 6.63 -8.73 26.45
N GLU A 365 6.58 -8.02 25.33
CA GLU A 365 5.35 -7.56 24.69
C GLU A 365 4.83 -8.57 23.67
N LEU A 366 5.72 -9.20 22.88
CA LEU A 366 5.33 -10.21 21.90
C LEU A 366 5.58 -11.65 22.37
N GLY A 367 6.25 -11.83 23.51
CA GLY A 367 6.45 -13.14 24.12
C GLY A 367 7.52 -13.98 23.44
N PHE A 368 8.52 -13.38 22.80
CA PHE A 368 9.66 -14.16 22.31
C PHE A 368 10.49 -14.72 23.47
N TYR A 369 10.90 -15.98 23.36
CA TYR A 369 11.89 -16.58 24.24
C TYR A 369 12.65 -17.64 23.45
N PRO A 370 13.98 -17.49 23.36
CA PRO A 370 14.77 -18.37 22.52
C PRO A 370 14.95 -19.75 23.16
N ALA A 371 15.36 -20.75 22.37
CA ALA A 371 15.80 -22.03 22.90
C ALA A 371 17.07 -21.87 23.75
N ARG A 372 17.18 -22.63 24.84
CA ARG A 372 18.33 -22.53 25.77
C ARG A 372 19.66 -22.99 25.17
N GLU A 373 19.61 -23.94 24.25
CA GLU A 373 20.82 -24.55 23.68
C GLU A 373 21.51 -23.64 22.67
N ASP A 374 20.73 -22.90 21.88
CA ASP A 374 21.23 -21.96 20.87
C ASP A 374 20.29 -20.75 20.70
N PRO A 375 20.41 -19.73 21.58
CA PRO A 375 19.48 -18.62 21.54
C PRO A 375 19.54 -17.77 20.27
N LEU A 376 20.74 -17.67 19.69
CA LEU A 376 20.95 -16.89 18.48
C LEU A 376 20.32 -17.57 17.28
N ALA A 377 20.46 -18.89 17.14
CA ALA A 377 19.79 -19.62 16.07
C ALA A 377 18.26 -19.46 16.13
N SER A 378 17.66 -19.46 17.33
CA SER A 378 16.23 -19.19 17.49
C SER A 378 15.81 -17.83 16.95
N LEU A 379 16.56 -16.78 17.30
CA LEU A 379 16.29 -15.43 16.81
C LEU A 379 16.47 -15.35 15.28
N ARG A 380 17.54 -15.96 14.76
CA ARG A 380 17.83 -16.00 13.32
C ARG A 380 16.75 -16.73 12.53
N ALA A 381 16.24 -17.85 13.04
CA ALA A 381 15.14 -18.58 12.43
C ALA A 381 13.86 -17.72 12.38
N TRP A 382 13.54 -17.04 13.47
CA TRP A 382 12.40 -16.11 13.50
C TRP A 382 12.57 -14.96 12.50
N CYS A 383 13.76 -14.33 12.47
CA CYS A 383 14.05 -13.24 11.54
C CYS A 383 13.99 -13.70 10.08
N HIS A 384 14.45 -14.92 9.78
CA HIS A 384 14.40 -15.48 8.44
C HIS A 384 12.96 -15.54 7.91
N ASP A 385 12.02 -16.02 8.71
CA ASP A 385 10.61 -16.11 8.31
C ASP A 385 9.96 -14.75 8.10
N GLY A 386 10.22 -13.79 9.00
CA GLY A 386 9.69 -12.44 8.85
C GLY A 386 10.28 -11.70 7.65
N LEU A 387 11.58 -11.81 7.41
CA LEU A 387 12.25 -11.19 6.26
C LEU A 387 11.78 -11.81 4.93
N ALA A 388 11.53 -13.12 4.90
CA ALA A 388 10.98 -13.77 3.72
C ALA A 388 9.58 -13.23 3.37
N LEU A 389 8.71 -13.04 4.35
CA LEU A 389 7.39 -12.45 4.13
C LEU A 389 7.47 -11.00 3.61
N LEU A 390 8.39 -10.19 4.14
CA LEU A 390 8.61 -8.83 3.63
C LEU A 390 9.18 -8.85 2.21
N ALA A 391 10.06 -9.80 1.90
CA ALA A 391 10.60 -9.97 0.54
C ALA A 391 9.48 -10.37 -0.45
N GLU A 392 8.61 -11.31 -0.07
CA GLU A 392 7.44 -11.70 -0.88
C GLU A 392 6.47 -10.53 -1.09
N ALA A 393 6.25 -9.71 -0.06
CA ALA A 393 5.47 -8.48 -0.19
C ALA A 393 6.07 -7.50 -1.20
N ALA A 394 7.39 -7.31 -1.17
CA ALA A 394 8.09 -6.39 -2.07
C ALA A 394 8.21 -6.90 -3.51
N LEU A 395 8.34 -8.22 -3.69
CA LEU A 395 8.71 -8.83 -4.98
C LEU A 395 7.54 -9.48 -5.72
N LEU A 396 6.59 -10.08 -5.00
CA LEU A 396 5.55 -10.94 -5.59
C LEU A 396 4.14 -10.37 -5.46
N GLU A 397 3.93 -9.30 -4.67
CA GLU A 397 2.61 -8.70 -4.43
C GLU A 397 1.57 -9.69 -3.88
N GLN A 398 2.03 -10.83 -3.33
CA GLN A 398 1.18 -11.87 -2.71
C GLN A 398 0.84 -11.56 -1.24
N VAL A 399 1.61 -10.66 -0.63
CA VAL A 399 1.47 -10.26 0.76
C VAL A 399 1.14 -8.77 0.79
N THR A 400 -0.03 -8.43 1.31
CA THR A 400 -0.41 -7.05 1.57
C THR A 400 0.04 -6.66 2.97
N LEU A 401 0.82 -5.58 3.07
CA LEU A 401 1.23 -4.99 4.34
C LEU A 401 0.35 -3.79 4.68
N TRP A 402 0.02 -3.66 5.96
CA TRP A 402 -0.66 -2.47 6.47
C TRP A 402 -0.13 -2.09 7.84
N SER A 403 -0.34 -0.85 8.23
CA SER A 403 -0.06 -0.42 9.60
C SER A 403 -1.13 0.52 10.12
N SER A 404 -1.36 0.49 11.43
CA SER A 404 -2.19 1.44 12.15
C SER A 404 -1.41 2.63 12.71
N ALA A 405 -0.09 2.54 12.76
CA ALA A 405 0.80 3.54 13.35
C ALA A 405 1.87 4.02 12.34
N GLU A 406 2.50 5.16 12.62
CA GLU A 406 3.59 5.67 11.78
C GLU A 406 4.92 4.94 12.05
N ALA A 407 5.15 4.51 13.30
CA ALA A 407 6.40 3.87 13.73
C ALA A 407 6.85 2.70 12.84
N PRO A 408 5.96 1.77 12.43
CA PRO A 408 6.34 0.65 11.59
C PRO A 408 6.88 1.07 10.21
N GLU A 409 6.34 2.14 9.61
CA GLU A 409 6.82 2.59 8.30
C GLU A 409 8.26 3.12 8.35
N TRP A 410 8.63 3.82 9.43
CA TRP A 410 10.01 4.31 9.63
C TRP A 410 11.01 3.17 9.84
N LEU A 411 10.61 2.14 10.59
CA LEU A 411 11.44 0.95 10.83
C LEU A 411 11.56 0.07 9.59
N LEU A 412 10.59 0.16 8.68
CA LEU A 412 10.60 -0.59 7.42
C LEU A 412 11.58 -0.02 6.39
N LEU A 413 11.90 1.28 6.43
CA LEU A 413 12.81 1.92 5.46
C LEU A 413 14.19 1.22 5.33
N PRO A 414 14.96 0.98 6.42
CA PRO A 414 16.22 0.24 6.32
C PRO A 414 16.04 -1.16 5.73
N LEU A 415 14.97 -1.87 6.11
CA LEU A 415 14.67 -3.20 5.59
C LEU A 415 14.35 -3.14 4.10
N HIS A 416 13.57 -2.15 3.67
CA HIS A 416 13.28 -1.88 2.28
C HIS A 416 14.54 -1.67 1.45
N GLN A 417 15.51 -0.86 1.91
CA GLN A 417 16.77 -0.69 1.21
C GLN A 417 17.52 -2.01 1.04
N GLN A 418 17.52 -2.88 2.05
CA GLN A 418 18.16 -4.20 1.96
C GLN A 418 17.42 -5.13 1.00
N LEU A 419 16.08 -5.17 1.08
CA LEU A 419 15.22 -6.05 0.27
C LEU A 419 15.11 -5.62 -1.18
N SER A 420 15.25 -4.32 -1.47
CA SER A 420 15.16 -3.77 -2.82
C SER A 420 16.46 -3.89 -3.61
N ARG A 421 17.57 -4.30 -2.98
CA ARG A 421 18.85 -4.56 -3.65
C ARG A 421 18.64 -5.53 -4.82
N GLY A 422 18.60 -4.99 -6.03
CA GLY A 422 18.41 -5.74 -7.28
C GLY A 422 16.99 -5.76 -7.85
N SER A 423 15.94 -5.44 -7.08
CA SER A 423 14.56 -5.34 -7.59
C SER A 423 14.09 -3.91 -7.80
N GLY A 424 14.62 -2.97 -7.01
CA GLY A 424 14.16 -1.58 -6.99
C GLY A 424 12.73 -1.37 -6.50
N ARG A 425 12.10 -2.43 -5.97
CA ARG A 425 10.72 -2.40 -5.48
C ARG A 425 10.71 -2.35 -3.96
N PHE A 426 9.77 -1.58 -3.42
CA PHE A 426 9.46 -1.55 -2.00
C PHE A 426 8.09 -2.16 -1.75
N ALA A 427 7.93 -2.82 -0.61
CA ALA A 427 6.63 -3.32 -0.23
C ALA A 427 5.72 -2.12 0.08
N GLN A 428 4.56 -2.07 -0.57
CA GLN A 428 3.61 -1.01 -0.30
C GLN A 428 2.93 -1.27 1.05
N VAL A 429 3.00 -0.29 1.94
CA VAL A 429 2.28 -0.31 3.22
C VAL A 429 1.03 0.54 3.07
N GLY A 430 -0.13 -0.10 3.14
CA GLY A 430 -1.40 0.61 3.06
C GLY A 430 -2.05 0.86 4.41
N GLY A 431 -3.28 1.33 4.32
CA GLY A 431 -4.12 1.62 5.47
C GLY A 431 -4.62 0.36 6.12
N ARG A 432 -5.03 0.51 7.39
CA ARG A 432 -5.86 -0.50 8.02
C ARG A 432 -7.02 -0.87 7.07
N PRO A 433 -7.26 -2.17 6.83
CA PRO A 433 -8.40 -2.61 6.04
C PRO A 433 -9.70 -2.08 6.63
N GLU A 434 -10.67 -1.73 5.78
CA GLU A 434 -11.97 -1.33 6.30
C GLU A 434 -12.71 -2.52 6.93
N LEU A 435 -13.51 -2.23 7.94
CA LEU A 435 -14.34 -3.27 8.58
C LEU A 435 -15.27 -3.96 7.56
N ALA A 436 -15.79 -3.22 6.58
CA ALA A 436 -16.67 -3.78 5.55
C ALA A 436 -15.92 -4.78 4.64
N GLU A 437 -14.70 -4.45 4.22
CA GLU A 437 -13.82 -5.34 3.46
C GLU A 437 -13.51 -6.62 4.24
N LEU A 438 -13.20 -6.48 5.54
CA LEU A 438 -12.97 -7.63 6.41
C LEU A 438 -14.21 -8.53 6.52
N GLN A 439 -15.38 -7.94 6.75
CA GLN A 439 -16.63 -8.71 6.84
C GLN A 439 -16.98 -9.41 5.52
N ALA A 440 -16.79 -8.73 4.39
CA ALA A 440 -16.97 -9.31 3.06
C ALA A 440 -16.04 -10.50 2.84
N LEU A 441 -14.80 -10.41 3.31
CA LEU A 441 -13.84 -11.50 3.24
C LEU A 441 -14.23 -12.70 4.12
N LEU A 442 -14.74 -12.45 5.33
CA LEU A 442 -15.16 -13.53 6.24
C LEU A 442 -16.41 -14.25 5.74
N ALA A 443 -17.27 -13.58 4.97
CA ALA A 443 -18.56 -14.09 4.53
C ALA A 443 -18.46 -15.49 3.88
N GLY A 444 -19.18 -16.45 4.44
CA GLY A 444 -19.26 -17.82 3.94
C GLY A 444 -17.98 -18.65 4.05
N GLN A 445 -16.95 -18.17 4.76
CA GLN A 445 -15.68 -18.87 4.94
C GLN A 445 -15.72 -19.82 6.15
N GLU A 446 -14.86 -20.84 6.15
CA GLU A 446 -14.52 -21.59 7.35
C GLU A 446 -13.27 -20.98 7.98
N VAL A 447 -13.46 -20.25 9.08
CA VAL A 447 -12.43 -19.41 9.70
C VAL A 447 -11.81 -20.10 10.91
N LEU A 448 -10.48 -20.14 10.94
CA LEU A 448 -9.70 -20.53 12.09
C LEU A 448 -9.14 -19.28 12.79
N TYR A 449 -9.65 -18.97 13.97
CA TYR A 449 -9.09 -17.95 14.84
C TYR A 449 -7.97 -18.55 15.69
N ILE A 450 -6.78 -17.97 15.63
CA ILE A 450 -5.64 -18.37 16.45
C ILE A 450 -5.17 -17.13 17.20
N GLY A 451 -5.39 -17.10 18.49
CA GLY A 451 -5.16 -15.89 19.25
C GLY A 451 -5.51 -16.00 20.72
N PRO A 452 -5.13 -14.99 21.51
CA PRO A 452 -5.55 -14.87 22.89
C PRO A 452 -7.07 -14.78 22.98
N LEU A 453 -7.63 -15.19 24.11
CA LEU A 453 -9.07 -15.16 24.37
C LEU A 453 -9.91 -16.00 23.39
N ALA A 454 -9.29 -16.99 22.73
CA ALA A 454 -9.94 -17.90 21.77
C ALA A 454 -11.26 -18.48 22.31
N GLU A 455 -11.30 -18.95 23.55
CA GLU A 455 -12.51 -19.49 24.18
C GLU A 455 -13.62 -18.44 24.35
N VAL A 456 -13.25 -17.21 24.70
CA VAL A 456 -14.19 -16.09 24.87
C VAL A 456 -14.76 -15.66 23.52
N VAL A 457 -13.91 -15.60 22.50
CA VAL A 457 -14.29 -15.31 21.11
C VAL A 457 -15.24 -16.39 20.58
N GLU A 458 -14.93 -17.67 20.82
CA GLU A 458 -15.78 -18.77 20.39
C GLU A 458 -17.15 -18.76 21.11
N ALA A 459 -17.18 -18.44 22.40
CA ALA A 459 -18.43 -18.29 23.15
C ALA A 459 -19.27 -17.12 22.60
N GLN A 460 -18.67 -15.96 22.36
CA GLN A 460 -19.32 -14.80 21.75
C GLN A 460 -19.94 -15.13 20.38
N TRP A 461 -19.22 -15.93 19.60
CA TRP A 461 -19.68 -16.42 18.31
C TRP A 461 -20.89 -17.33 18.42
N ARG A 462 -20.79 -18.40 19.23
CA ARG A 462 -21.85 -19.39 19.43
C ARG A 462 -23.13 -18.81 20.02
N GLU A 463 -23.00 -17.82 20.90
CA GLU A 463 -24.14 -17.09 21.48
C GLU A 463 -24.80 -16.12 20.49
N GLY A 464 -24.17 -15.87 19.33
CA GLY A 464 -24.69 -15.02 18.28
C GLY A 464 -24.71 -13.52 18.60
N ARG A 465 -23.97 -13.09 19.62
CA ARG A 465 -23.82 -11.66 19.95
C ARG A 465 -22.99 -10.92 18.91
N CYS A 466 -22.04 -11.64 18.29
CA CYS A 466 -21.20 -11.14 17.22
C CYS A 466 -22.01 -10.59 16.01
N TRP A 467 -23.16 -11.18 15.70
CA TRP A 467 -24.00 -10.82 14.54
C TRP A 467 -24.55 -9.40 14.57
N ARG A 468 -24.57 -8.78 15.76
CA ARG A 468 -25.18 -7.47 16.02
C ARG A 468 -24.20 -6.49 16.67
N LEU A 469 -22.89 -6.71 16.50
CA LEU A 469 -21.84 -5.86 17.10
C LEU A 469 -21.88 -4.43 16.61
N TRP A 470 -22.36 -4.22 15.38
CA TRP A 470 -22.36 -2.93 14.70
C TRP A 470 -23.78 -2.47 14.34
N GLN A 471 -24.05 -1.19 14.53
CA GLN A 471 -25.34 -0.57 14.26
C GLN A 471 -25.57 -0.52 12.75
N GLY A 472 -26.73 -1.01 12.31
CA GLY A 472 -27.11 -0.98 10.89
C GLY A 472 -26.27 -1.89 9.98
N ARG A 473 -25.42 -2.77 10.53
CA ARG A 473 -24.60 -3.72 9.77
C ARG A 473 -24.72 -5.11 10.38
N GLU A 474 -25.27 -6.06 9.61
CA GLU A 474 -25.24 -7.47 9.99
C GLU A 474 -23.90 -8.09 9.58
N VAL A 475 -23.34 -8.88 10.49
CA VAL A 475 -22.10 -9.63 10.20
C VAL A 475 -22.46 -10.82 9.33
N ALA A 476 -21.79 -10.96 8.20
CA ALA A 476 -22.06 -12.07 7.29
C ALA A 476 -21.75 -13.42 7.97
N PRO A 477 -22.64 -14.43 7.82
CA PRO A 477 -22.45 -15.74 8.42
C PRO A 477 -21.18 -16.42 7.91
N HIS A 478 -20.46 -17.08 8.82
CA HIS A 478 -19.28 -17.89 8.52
C HIS A 478 -19.12 -19.04 9.52
N GLY A 479 -18.20 -19.96 9.27
CA GLY A 479 -17.76 -20.94 10.27
C GLY A 479 -16.65 -20.32 11.12
N LEU A 480 -16.66 -20.58 12.43
CA LEU A 480 -15.58 -20.13 13.32
C LEU A 480 -15.17 -21.27 14.24
N ARG A 481 -13.87 -21.52 14.29
CA ARG A 481 -13.21 -22.35 15.30
C ARG A 481 -12.06 -21.57 15.88
N CYS A 482 -11.82 -21.73 17.17
CA CYS A 482 -10.81 -20.96 17.86
C CYS A 482 -9.75 -21.88 18.48
N LEU A 483 -8.49 -21.46 18.40
CA LEU A 483 -7.35 -22.10 19.04
C LEU A 483 -6.62 -21.08 19.92
N ALA A 484 -6.52 -21.40 21.21
CA ALA A 484 -5.64 -20.66 22.11
C ALA A 484 -4.18 -21.10 21.84
N PRO A 485 -3.26 -20.18 21.52
CA PRO A 485 -1.84 -20.52 21.40
C PRO A 485 -1.26 -20.88 22.77
N PRO A 486 -0.13 -21.62 22.83
CA PRO A 486 0.66 -21.74 24.04
C PRO A 486 1.06 -20.36 24.56
N GLU A 487 0.97 -20.16 25.88
CA GLU A 487 1.42 -18.91 26.50
C GLU A 487 2.92 -18.71 26.23
N SER A 488 3.29 -17.51 25.83
CA SER A 488 4.64 -17.17 25.37
C SER A 488 5.32 -16.15 26.29
N ARG A 489 4.53 -15.44 27.10
CA ARG A 489 5.02 -14.41 27.99
C ARG A 489 5.50 -14.99 29.31
N HIS A 490 6.60 -14.43 29.82
CA HIS A 490 7.10 -14.76 31.15
C HIS A 490 6.05 -14.42 32.23
N PRO A 491 5.89 -15.23 33.29
CA PRO A 491 6.64 -16.44 33.64
C PRO A 491 6.05 -17.74 33.07
N ARG A 492 4.96 -17.68 32.31
CA ARG A 492 4.15 -18.83 31.94
C ARG A 492 4.59 -19.43 30.59
N ARG A 493 5.87 -19.80 30.47
CA ARG A 493 6.44 -20.41 29.25
C ARG A 493 6.42 -21.94 29.38
N PRO A 494 5.53 -22.66 28.69
CA PRO A 494 5.34 -24.09 28.91
C PRO A 494 6.43 -24.97 28.29
N HIS A 495 7.16 -24.46 27.30
CA HIS A 495 8.15 -25.22 26.53
C HIS A 495 9.57 -24.64 26.66
N GLY A 496 10.57 -25.40 26.20
CA GLY A 496 11.99 -25.04 26.30
C GLY A 496 12.49 -23.95 25.35
N GLY A 497 11.62 -23.43 24.48
CA GLY A 497 11.92 -22.39 23.50
C GLY A 497 10.70 -22.06 22.63
N PHE A 498 10.79 -20.94 21.92
CA PHE A 498 9.79 -20.44 20.97
C PHE A 498 9.40 -21.50 19.93
N GLU A 499 10.37 -22.22 19.37
CA GLU A 499 10.20 -23.19 18.30
C GLU A 499 9.35 -24.39 18.75
N ALA A 500 9.58 -24.86 19.97
CA ALA A 500 8.79 -25.95 20.54
C ALA A 500 7.33 -25.54 20.73
N SER A 501 7.07 -24.29 21.14
CA SER A 501 5.71 -23.77 21.22
C SER A 501 5.08 -23.52 19.86
N LEU A 502 5.84 -23.03 18.89
CA LEU A 502 5.37 -22.87 17.51
C LEU A 502 4.98 -24.24 16.92
N ALA A 503 5.83 -25.26 17.11
CA ALA A 503 5.55 -26.63 16.67
C ALA A 503 4.27 -27.18 17.34
N HIS A 504 4.12 -27.01 18.65
CA HIS A 504 2.91 -27.42 19.36
C HIS A 504 1.65 -26.68 18.84
N CYS A 505 1.77 -25.39 18.52
CA CYS A 505 0.69 -24.62 17.93
C CYS A 505 0.32 -25.14 16.54
N LEU A 506 1.32 -25.41 15.68
CA LEU A 506 1.11 -25.99 14.36
C LEU A 506 0.43 -27.38 14.42
N GLU A 507 0.89 -28.27 15.29
CA GLU A 507 0.25 -29.59 15.50
C GLU A 507 -1.21 -29.46 15.98
N ALA A 508 -1.52 -28.44 16.78
CA ALA A 508 -2.89 -28.16 17.20
C ALA A 508 -3.75 -27.62 16.05
N VAL A 509 -3.18 -26.76 15.19
CA VAL A 509 -3.86 -26.29 13.97
C VAL A 509 -4.12 -27.45 13.01
N GLU A 510 -3.12 -28.28 12.74
CA GLU A 510 -3.22 -29.45 11.85
C GLU A 510 -4.34 -30.39 12.31
N ARG A 511 -4.42 -30.69 13.61
CA ARG A 511 -5.54 -31.49 14.17
C ARG A 511 -6.92 -30.86 13.97
N LEU A 512 -7.03 -29.53 13.97
CA LEU A 512 -8.28 -28.85 13.68
C LEU A 512 -8.60 -28.92 12.18
N LEU A 513 -7.62 -28.72 11.30
CA LEU A 513 -7.80 -28.83 9.85
C LEU A 513 -8.20 -30.25 9.42
N ASP A 514 -7.66 -31.28 10.06
CA ASP A 514 -8.03 -32.69 9.82
C ASP A 514 -9.49 -32.98 10.19
N GLN A 515 -10.03 -32.31 11.21
CA GLN A 515 -11.43 -32.47 11.62
C GLN A 515 -12.39 -31.78 10.64
N GLN A 516 -12.01 -30.60 10.17
CA GLN A 516 -12.78 -29.82 9.21
C GLN A 516 -11.82 -28.84 8.51
N PRO A 517 -11.83 -28.76 7.17
CA PRO A 517 -10.97 -27.83 6.45
C PRO A 517 -11.36 -26.39 6.78
N ALA A 518 -10.36 -25.51 6.84
CA ALA A 518 -10.54 -24.06 6.88
C ALA A 518 -10.08 -23.47 5.54
N THR A 519 -10.56 -22.28 5.22
CA THR A 519 -10.08 -21.49 4.06
C THR A 519 -9.32 -20.25 4.49
N LEU A 520 -9.54 -19.81 5.74
CA LEU A 520 -9.02 -18.57 6.27
C LEU A 520 -8.49 -18.74 7.70
N ALA A 521 -7.33 -18.18 7.99
CA ALA A 521 -6.79 -18.08 9.35
C ALA A 521 -6.68 -16.62 9.78
N LEU A 522 -7.23 -16.29 10.96
CA LEU A 522 -7.04 -15.02 11.65
C LEU A 522 -6.05 -15.23 12.78
N ILE A 523 -4.91 -14.55 12.74
CA ILE A 523 -3.75 -14.88 13.56
C ILE A 523 -3.31 -13.66 14.37
N GLY A 524 -3.40 -13.75 15.70
CA GLY A 524 -3.04 -12.68 16.64
C GLY A 524 -2.18 -13.18 17.81
N VAL A 525 -1.09 -13.89 17.53
CA VAL A 525 -0.33 -14.70 18.50
C VAL A 525 1.06 -14.15 18.86
N GLY A 526 1.23 -12.83 18.88
CA GLY A 526 2.51 -12.20 19.22
C GLY A 526 3.65 -12.72 18.34
N THR A 527 4.75 -13.15 18.97
CA THR A 527 5.95 -13.63 18.27
C THR A 527 5.69 -14.80 17.31
N TYR A 528 4.68 -15.65 17.55
CA TYR A 528 4.39 -16.78 16.66
C TYR A 528 3.73 -16.33 15.35
N ARG A 529 3.27 -15.08 15.25
CA ARG A 529 2.35 -14.61 14.20
C ARG A 529 2.94 -14.75 12.80
N LEU A 530 4.12 -14.18 12.56
CA LEU A 530 4.74 -14.21 11.21
C LEU A 530 5.09 -15.64 10.78
N PRO A 531 5.80 -16.45 11.59
CA PRO A 531 6.13 -17.82 11.20
C PRO A 531 4.89 -18.71 11.02
N LEU A 532 3.85 -18.50 11.83
CA LEU A 532 2.59 -19.24 11.71
C LEU A 532 1.83 -18.85 10.44
N CYS A 533 1.74 -17.56 10.09
CA CYS A 533 1.11 -17.13 8.83
C CYS A 533 1.79 -17.79 7.62
N ARG A 534 3.14 -17.77 7.60
CA ARG A 534 3.93 -18.39 6.53
C ARG A 534 3.68 -19.90 6.45
N ALA A 535 3.84 -20.60 7.58
CA ALA A 535 3.69 -22.05 7.63
C ALA A 535 2.28 -22.52 7.22
N LEU A 536 1.23 -21.82 7.64
CA LEU A 536 -0.15 -22.17 7.31
C LEU A 536 -0.48 -21.95 5.83
N ARG A 537 0.03 -20.88 5.23
CA ARG A 537 -0.06 -20.69 3.78
C ARG A 537 0.71 -21.78 3.05
N ASP A 538 1.99 -21.96 3.37
CA ASP A 538 2.88 -22.82 2.58
C ASP A 538 2.50 -24.31 2.68
N ARG A 539 2.04 -24.78 3.85
CA ARG A 539 1.70 -26.19 4.08
C ARG A 539 0.25 -26.54 3.75
N HIS A 540 -0.67 -25.59 3.91
CA HIS A 540 -2.11 -25.87 3.85
C HIS A 540 -2.87 -25.00 2.85
N GLY A 541 -2.20 -24.05 2.18
CA GLY A 541 -2.84 -23.13 1.24
C GLY A 541 -3.85 -22.20 1.91
N LEU A 542 -3.73 -21.97 3.23
CA LEU A 542 -4.64 -21.09 3.95
C LEU A 542 -4.36 -19.64 3.62
N ARG A 543 -5.43 -18.89 3.36
CA ARG A 543 -5.37 -17.44 3.36
C ARG A 543 -5.16 -16.95 4.80
N CYS A 544 -4.16 -16.10 5.02
CA CYS A 544 -3.74 -15.71 6.37
C CYS A 544 -3.87 -14.21 6.62
N LEU A 545 -4.53 -13.83 7.72
CA LEU A 545 -4.58 -12.45 8.17
C LEU A 545 -3.92 -12.33 9.54
N GLY A 546 -2.73 -11.74 9.56
CA GLY A 546 -1.96 -11.48 10.76
C GLY A 546 -2.33 -10.12 11.35
N PHE A 547 -2.97 -10.10 12.51
CA PHE A 547 -3.35 -8.90 13.25
C PHE A 547 -2.56 -8.74 14.55
N GLY A 548 -2.52 -7.52 15.06
CA GLY A 548 -2.03 -7.19 16.39
C GLY A 548 -2.98 -7.63 17.51
N VAL A 549 -2.86 -6.95 18.64
CA VAL A 549 -3.58 -7.29 19.88
C VAL A 549 -5.08 -7.04 19.81
N GLU A 550 -5.54 -6.27 18.82
CA GLU A 550 -6.94 -5.89 18.63
C GLU A 550 -7.82 -6.97 17.97
N LEU A 551 -7.25 -8.09 17.54
CA LEU A 551 -8.00 -9.14 16.83
C LEU A 551 -9.29 -9.61 17.56
N PRO A 552 -9.33 -9.79 18.90
CA PRO A 552 -10.56 -10.17 19.61
C PRO A 552 -11.71 -9.15 19.44
N GLN A 553 -11.40 -7.88 19.14
CA GLN A 553 -12.41 -6.84 18.97
C GLN A 553 -13.28 -7.05 17.73
N LEU A 554 -12.81 -7.80 16.71
CA LEU A 554 -13.64 -8.22 15.57
C LEU A 554 -14.84 -9.07 16.00
N TYR A 555 -14.75 -9.72 17.16
CA TYR A 555 -15.78 -10.58 17.74
C TYR A 555 -16.40 -9.98 19.01
N GLY A 556 -16.20 -8.68 19.24
CA GLY A 556 -16.86 -7.97 20.34
C GLY A 556 -16.25 -8.23 21.72
N VAL A 557 -14.96 -8.57 21.79
CA VAL A 557 -14.25 -8.80 23.05
C VAL A 557 -13.28 -7.64 23.28
N GLU A 558 -13.36 -6.99 24.45
CA GLU A 558 -12.46 -5.90 24.85
C GLU A 558 -11.65 -6.32 26.07
N ARG A 559 -10.34 -6.04 26.04
CA ARG A 559 -9.52 -6.07 27.24
C ARG A 559 -9.62 -4.75 28.00
N PRO A 560 -9.35 -4.75 29.31
CA PRO A 560 -9.19 -3.52 30.08
C PRO A 560 -8.12 -2.61 29.46
N GLY A 561 -8.41 -1.31 29.40
CA GLY A 561 -7.47 -0.29 28.93
C GLY A 561 -7.24 -0.25 27.41
N GLU A 562 -7.76 -1.20 26.63
CA GLU A 562 -7.71 -1.14 25.17
C GLU A 562 -8.78 -0.19 24.64
N GLU A 563 -8.38 0.72 23.76
CA GLU A 563 -9.34 1.54 23.01
C GLU A 563 -9.97 0.73 21.87
N PRO A 564 -11.24 0.97 21.55
CA PRO A 564 -11.91 0.28 20.47
C PRO A 564 -11.38 0.76 19.14
N VAL A 565 -10.82 -0.17 18.39
CA VAL A 565 -10.15 0.10 17.13
C VAL A 565 -11.14 -0.02 15.96
N TRP A 566 -12.01 -1.03 16.01
CA TRP A 566 -12.88 -1.38 14.89
C TRP A 566 -14.27 -0.79 15.02
N GLY A 567 -14.68 0.01 14.02
CA GLY A 567 -16.03 0.53 13.90
C GLY A 567 -16.50 1.29 15.14
N ALA A 568 -15.60 2.02 15.82
CA ALA A 568 -15.83 2.63 17.13
C ALA A 568 -17.11 3.47 17.21
N GLN A 569 -17.44 4.18 16.12
CA GLN A 569 -18.63 5.03 16.02
C GLN A 569 -19.93 4.23 15.83
N ASP A 570 -19.84 3.03 15.25
CA ASP A 570 -20.98 2.20 14.88
C ASP A 570 -21.24 1.07 15.90
N ARG A 571 -20.65 1.11 17.10
CA ARG A 571 -20.74 -0.02 18.03
C ARG A 571 -22.11 -0.14 18.69
N ASN A 572 -22.57 -1.37 18.86
CA ASN A 572 -23.68 -1.71 19.75
C ASN A 572 -23.13 -2.20 21.09
N SER A 573 -22.86 -1.28 22.02
CA SER A 573 -22.18 -1.54 23.30
C SER A 573 -22.76 -2.70 24.13
N SER A 574 -24.06 -3.03 23.97
CA SER A 574 -24.72 -4.13 24.68
C SER A 574 -24.22 -5.53 24.25
N GLN A 575 -23.64 -5.65 23.06
CA GLN A 575 -23.15 -6.92 22.51
C GLN A 575 -21.68 -7.18 22.83
N TRP A 576 -20.97 -6.16 23.31
CA TRP A 576 -19.55 -6.26 23.62
C TRP A 576 -19.33 -6.84 25.01
N ARG A 577 -18.35 -7.75 25.12
CA ARG A 577 -17.91 -8.34 26.38
C ARG A 577 -16.61 -7.67 26.80
N ARG A 578 -16.70 -6.88 27.87
CA ARG A 578 -15.55 -6.32 28.56
C ARG A 578 -15.04 -7.34 29.57
N LEU A 579 -13.77 -7.68 29.47
CA LEU A 579 -13.11 -8.51 30.46
C LEU A 579 -12.74 -7.67 31.69
N ALA A 580 -12.67 -8.33 32.85
CA ALA A 580 -12.14 -7.70 34.05
C ALA A 580 -10.61 -7.63 33.97
N ASP A 581 -10.00 -6.67 34.68
CA ASP A 581 -8.56 -6.68 34.92
C ASP A 581 -8.17 -7.95 35.68
N GLU A 582 -7.55 -8.87 34.95
CA GLU A 582 -6.82 -9.99 35.55
C GLU A 582 -5.46 -9.45 36.00
N GLY A 583 -5.43 -8.92 37.23
CA GLY A 583 -4.25 -8.32 37.85
C GLY A 583 -3.09 -9.26 38.10
#